data_AF-A0A8H9MAQ3-F1
#
_entry.id   AF-A0A8H9MAQ3-F1
#
_cell.length_a   1.000
_cell.length_b   1.000
_cell.length_c   1.000
_cell.angle_alpha   90.00
_cell.angle_beta   90.00
_cell.angle_gamma   90.00
#
_symmetry.space_group_name_H-M   'P 1'
#
loop_
_entity.id
_entity.type
_entity.pdbx_description
1 polymer ?
#
loop_
_entity_poly.entity_id
_entity_poly.type
_entity_poly.pdbx_seq_one_letter_code
_entity_poly.pdbx_strand_id
1 'polypeptide(L)'
;MPRLSDHDLSNLGVYHVATRLVLGGEEAPPFTAVTEKLPPVIPGRARAIRKAARVNTRPPVTHIATVAGHGAQTTVDPRRAA
;
A
#
# COMPACT_ATOMS: atom_id res chain seq x y z
N MET A 1 -7.41 -21.74 11.95
CA MET A 1 -7.06 -21.08 10.69
C MET A 1 -5.90 -21.83 10.05
N PRO A 2 -5.94 -22.14 8.74
CA PRO A 2 -4.83 -22.79 8.06
C PRO A 2 -3.63 -21.84 8.11
N ARG A 3 -2.56 -22.29 8.77
CA ARG A 3 -1.27 -21.60 8.86
C ARG A 3 -0.36 -22.25 7.84
N LEU A 4 0.25 -21.44 6.96
CA LEU A 4 1.35 -21.91 6.13
C LEU A 4 2.52 -22.23 7.06
N SER A 5 3.01 -23.46 6.98
CA SER A 5 4.23 -23.90 7.63
C SER A 5 5.42 -23.70 6.70
N ASP A 6 6.63 -23.78 7.25
CA ASP A 6 7.87 -23.75 6.46
C ASP A 6 7.90 -24.87 5.40
N HIS A 7 7.26 -26.01 5.69
CA HIS A 7 7.09 -27.11 4.74
C HIS A 7 6.21 -26.70 3.54
N ASP A 8 5.09 -26.02 3.79
CA ASP A 8 4.20 -25.55 2.74
C ASP A 8 4.89 -24.49 1.85
N LEU A 9 5.70 -23.62 2.47
CA LEU A 9 6.48 -22.61 1.75
C LEU A 9 7.61 -23.21 0.93
N SER A 10 8.23 -24.29 1.40
CA SER A 10 9.31 -25.00 0.68
C SER A 10 8.85 -25.63 -0.63
N ASN A 11 7.55 -25.95 -0.74
CA ASN A 11 6.95 -26.50 -1.95
C ASN A 11 6.53 -25.42 -2.97
N LEU A 12 6.65 -24.13 -2.63
CA LEU A 12 6.35 -23.05 -3.56
C LEU A 12 7.50 -22.86 -4.57
N GLY A 13 7.16 -22.94 -5.85
CA GLY A 13 8.13 -22.73 -6.93
C GLY A 13 8.58 -21.28 -7.08
N VAL A 14 9.50 -21.03 -8.02
CA VAL A 14 9.96 -19.67 -8.34
C VAL A 14 8.78 -18.78 -8.71
N TYR A 15 8.81 -17.54 -8.24
CA TYR A 15 7.77 -16.54 -8.46
C TYR A 15 6.39 -16.90 -7.90
N HIS A 16 6.28 -17.85 -6.97
CA HIS A 16 5.04 -18.07 -6.24
C HIS A 16 5.00 -17.20 -4.98
N VAL A 17 3.79 -16.73 -4.66
CA VAL A 17 3.51 -16.02 -3.42
C VAL A 17 2.33 -16.69 -2.73
N ALA A 18 2.36 -16.71 -1.41
CA ALA A 18 1.22 -17.08 -0.60
C ALA A 18 0.72 -15.83 0.12
N THR A 19 -0.57 -15.51 -0.04
CA THR A 19 -1.11 -14.22 0.38
C THR A 19 -2.44 -14.37 1.08
N ARG A 20 -2.70 -13.41 1.99
CA ARG A 20 -4.01 -13.16 2.58
C ARG A 20 -4.28 -11.67 2.44
N LEU A 21 -5.38 -11.32 1.78
CA LEU A 21 -5.74 -9.93 1.53
C LEU A 21 -6.75 -9.46 2.57
N VAL A 22 -6.75 -8.15 2.82
CA VAL A 22 -7.82 -7.47 3.57
C VAL A 22 -8.68 -6.73 2.56
N LEU A 23 -9.95 -7.10 2.49
CA LEU A 23 -10.93 -6.51 1.56
C LEU A 23 -12.08 -5.93 2.39
N GLY A 24 -12.37 -4.65 2.22
CA GLY A 24 -13.47 -4.00 2.96
C GLY A 24 -13.32 -3.99 4.49
N GLY A 25 -12.09 -4.15 5.00
CA GLY A 25 -11.81 -4.23 6.44
C GLY A 25 -11.83 -5.64 7.02
N GLU A 26 -12.12 -6.66 6.22
CA GLU A 26 -12.18 -8.06 6.64
C GLU A 26 -11.10 -8.91 5.95
N GLU A 27 -10.63 -9.96 6.63
CA GLU A 27 -9.68 -10.90 6.06
C GLU A 27 -10.35 -11.80 5.01
N ALA A 28 -9.79 -11.82 3.80
CA ALA A 28 -10.19 -12.75 2.75
C ALA A 28 -9.54 -14.14 2.94
N PRO A 29 -10.10 -15.21 2.33
CA PRO A 29 -9.46 -16.52 2.32
C PRO A 29 -8.02 -16.46 1.77
N PRO A 30 -7.07 -17.19 2.37
CA PRO A 30 -5.71 -17.25 1.86
C PRO A 30 -5.64 -18.02 0.54
N PHE A 31 -4.72 -17.63 -0.33
CA PHE A 31 -4.48 -18.29 -1.61
C PHE A 31 -3.01 -18.16 -2.03
N THR A 32 -2.60 -19.01 -2.97
CA THR A 32 -1.32 -18.89 -3.67
C THR A 32 -1.53 -18.25 -5.03
N ALA A 33 -0.57 -17.46 -5.48
CA ALA A 33 -0.58 -16.85 -6.80
C ALA A 33 0.77 -17.04 -7.49
N VAL A 34 0.74 -17.07 -8.81
CA VAL A 34 1.94 -17.03 -9.65
C VAL A 34 2.20 -15.58 -10.02
N THR A 35 3.44 -15.15 -9.83
CA THR A 35 3.95 -13.86 -10.29
C THR A 35 4.87 -14.06 -11.48
N GLU A 36 5.12 -12.99 -12.22
CA GLU A 36 6.04 -13.01 -13.35
C GLU A 36 7.39 -12.44 -12.94
N LYS A 37 8.45 -12.90 -13.62
CA LYS A 37 9.77 -12.30 -13.49
C LYS A 37 9.71 -10.83 -13.88
N LEU A 38 10.32 -9.97 -13.07
CA LEU A 38 10.43 -8.55 -13.41
C LEU A 38 11.17 -8.38 -14.76
N PRO A 39 10.60 -7.62 -15.72
CA PRO A 39 11.28 -7.35 -16.97
C PRO A 39 12.58 -6.54 -16.73
N PRO A 40 13.51 -6.54 -17.70
CA PRO A 40 14.72 -5.73 -17.62
C PRO A 40 14.41 -4.26 -17.32
N VAL A 41 15.29 -3.62 -16.57
CA VAL A 41 15.16 -2.21 -16.23
C VAL A 41 15.19 -1.37 -17.50
N ILE A 42 14.26 -0.41 -17.60
CA ILE A 42 14.28 0.63 -18.64
C ILE A 42 14.99 1.85 -18.04
N PRO A 43 16.21 2.21 -18.51
CA PRO A 43 16.95 3.35 -17.98
C PRO A 43 16.11 4.63 -17.98
N GLY A 44 16.15 5.39 -16.88
CA GLY A 44 15.40 6.64 -16.73
C GLY A 44 13.90 6.49 -16.42
N ARG A 45 13.27 5.32 -16.63
CA ARG A 45 11.82 5.12 -16.41
C ARG A 45 11.38 5.40 -14.97
N ALA A 46 12.17 4.98 -13.99
CA ALA A 46 11.89 5.27 -12.59
C ALA A 46 11.91 6.78 -12.27
N ARG A 47 12.76 7.56 -12.95
CA ARG A 47 12.78 9.03 -12.82
C ARG A 47 11.53 9.64 -13.46
N ALA A 48 11.14 9.16 -14.63
CA ALA A 48 9.93 9.61 -15.32
C ALA A 48 8.65 9.32 -14.50
N ILE A 49 8.51 8.10 -13.96
CA ILE A 49 7.38 7.72 -13.09
C ILE A 49 7.32 8.62 -11.86
N ARG A 50 8.46 8.86 -11.18
CA ARG A 50 8.50 9.75 -10.01
C ARG A 50 8.10 11.20 -10.35
N LYS A 51 8.50 11.72 -11.52
CA LYS A 51 8.08 13.05 -11.97
C LYS A 51 6.56 13.09 -12.19
N ALA A 52 5.99 12.09 -12.85
CA ALA A 52 4.55 11.99 -13.09
C ALA A 52 3.76 11.85 -11.78
N ALA A 53 4.22 11.00 -10.87
CA ALA A 53 3.59 10.79 -9.57
C ALA A 53 3.51 12.09 -8.76
N ARG A 54 4.59 12.90 -8.72
CA ARG A 54 4.57 14.21 -8.02
C ARG A 54 3.47 15.16 -8.50
N VAL A 55 3.10 15.08 -9.77
CA VAL A 55 2.01 15.88 -10.34
C VAL A 55 0.66 15.24 -9.99
N ASN A 56 0.53 13.93 -10.17
CA ASN A 56 -0.76 13.23 -10.11
C ASN A 56 -1.21 12.86 -8.69
N THR A 57 -0.28 12.68 -7.76
CA THR A 57 -0.57 12.29 -6.36
C THR A 57 -0.45 13.47 -5.40
N ARG A 58 -0.44 14.71 -5.92
CA ARG A 58 -0.46 15.89 -5.06
C ARG A 58 -1.78 15.87 -4.27
N PRO A 59 -1.75 15.93 -2.94
CA PRO A 59 -2.96 16.07 -2.16
C PRO A 59 -3.71 17.31 -2.64
N PRO A 60 -5.06 17.27 -2.73
CA PRO A 60 -5.83 18.49 -2.98
C PRO A 60 -5.34 19.56 -2.01
N VAL A 61 -5.00 20.74 -2.54
CA VAL A 61 -4.74 21.89 -1.67
C VAL A 61 -6.10 22.22 -1.08
N THR A 62 -6.33 21.81 0.17
CA THR A 62 -7.43 22.34 0.96
C THR A 62 -7.17 23.84 1.06
N HIS A 63 -7.81 24.61 0.18
CA HIS A 63 -7.96 26.03 0.40
C HIS A 63 -8.78 26.14 1.67
N ILE A 64 -8.10 26.28 2.81
CA ILE A 64 -8.71 26.74 4.04
C ILE A 64 -9.08 28.19 3.74
N ALA A 65 -10.20 28.37 3.04
CA ALA A 65 -10.86 29.64 2.96
C ALA A 65 -11.12 30.04 4.40
N THR A 66 -10.50 31.14 4.77
CA THR A 66 -10.63 31.88 6.02
C THR A 66 -12.05 31.81 6.56
N VAL A 67 -12.31 30.82 7.42
CA VAL A 67 -13.31 30.94 8.47
C VAL A 67 -12.52 31.12 9.75
N ALA A 68 -11.88 32.29 9.85
CA ALA A 68 -11.51 32.84 11.13
C ALA A 68 -12.81 33.04 11.91
N GLY A 69 -13.13 32.06 12.77
CA GLY A 69 -14.31 32.06 13.60
C GLY A 69 -15.01 30.71 13.55
N HIS A 70 -14.57 29.80 14.42
CA HIS A 70 -15.36 28.84 15.22
C HIS A 70 -14.53 27.58 15.50
N GLY A 71 -13.74 27.64 16.58
CA GLY A 71 -13.35 26.47 17.38
C GLY A 71 -12.25 25.58 16.79
N ALA A 72 -10.98 25.97 17.00
CA ALA A 72 -9.86 25.03 16.91
C ALA A 72 -9.96 23.99 18.04
N GLN A 73 -10.67 22.88 17.80
CA GLN A 73 -10.48 21.66 18.57
C GLN A 73 -9.41 20.82 17.87
N THR A 74 -8.17 20.94 18.34
CA THR A 74 -7.08 20.02 18.04
C THR A 74 -7.39 18.65 18.66
N THR A 75 -8.00 17.75 17.88
CA THR A 75 -8.04 16.32 18.19
C THR A 75 -6.67 15.71 17.89
N VAL A 76 -5.98 15.31 18.94
CA VAL A 76 -4.70 14.58 18.85
C VAL A 76 -4.96 13.19 18.28
N ASP A 77 -4.26 12.82 17.20
CA ASP A 77 -4.34 11.48 16.59
C ASP A 77 -3.67 10.42 17.48
N PRO A 78 -4.41 9.41 17.99
CA PRO A 78 -3.88 8.40 18.91
C PRO A 78 -2.81 7.49 18.28
N ARG A 79 -2.62 7.48 16.96
CA ARG A 79 -1.57 6.68 16.30
C ARG A 79 -0.16 7.23 16.51
N ARG A 80 -0.02 8.43 17.06
CA ARG A 80 1.28 9.10 17.28
C ARG A 80 1.90 8.84 18.65
N ALA A 81 1.25 8.04 19.49
CA ALA A 81 1.61 7.84 20.90
C ALA A 81 2.14 6.42 21.22
N ALA A 82 2.46 5.60 20.22
CA ALA A 82 3.01 4.25 20.40
C ALA A 82 4.43 4.15 19.82
#